data_AF-A0A6L6CF59-F1
#
_entry.id   AF-A0A6L6CF59-F1
#
_cell.length_a   1.000
_cell.length_b   1.000
_cell.length_c   1.000
_cell.angle_alpha   90.00
_cell.angle_beta   90.00
_cell.angle_gamma   90.00
#
_symmetry.space_group_name_H-M   'P 1'
#
loop_
_entity.id
_entity.type
_entity.pdbx_description
1 polymer ?
#
loop_
_entity_poly.entity_id
_entity_poly.type
_entity_poly.pdbx_seq_one_letter_code
_entity_poly.pdbx_strand_id
1 'polypeptide(L)'
;MNPSQMFSRRQFFALSATMGAGAVLAACGGGSGSGGTGSTDVLKGLDGSLQIAKRFSPESIVPGKVRLPLSLADKSGVLGTDGTVTLPDELTAKVIDSETGDVILDSVTAQRYDENMSVPYWPFVFNIKKEGIYVLTLDIAPDTEVTFQVLKPSDVPMPKVGDPLPPFDTPTVDNARGVNPICTRPEGTCPFHSMTLTEALKSGKPVVYLIGTPAYCKTGTCAPGLDALIEISKILENKAVFVHADVYKDKTATEASPAVQAYKLSYEPLLYITDAQGVQIDRLDAIFDARELREVLAAAGIS
;
A
#
# COMPACT_ATOMS: atom_id res chain seq x y z
N MET A 1 30.40 27.38 -8.44
CA MET A 1 30.20 25.95 -8.70
C MET A 1 28.71 25.73 -8.83
N ASN A 2 28.26 25.26 -9.99
CA ASN A 2 26.86 25.30 -10.43
C ASN A 2 26.16 23.97 -10.03
N PRO A 3 25.14 23.95 -9.16
CA PRO A 3 24.44 22.73 -8.76
C PRO A 3 23.24 22.51 -9.69
N SER A 4 23.51 22.11 -10.92
CA SER A 4 22.47 21.77 -11.89
C SER A 4 22.92 20.57 -12.71
N GLN A 5 23.09 19.42 -12.04
CA GLN A 5 23.05 18.11 -12.69
C GLN A 5 22.52 17.06 -11.73
N MET A 6 21.82 16.09 -12.33
CA MET A 6 21.31 14.83 -11.77
C MET A 6 19.89 14.87 -11.20
N PHE A 7 18.90 14.87 -12.09
CA PHE A 7 17.89 13.80 -12.13
C PHE A 7 17.42 13.66 -13.58
N SER A 8 18.20 12.91 -14.37
CA SER A 8 17.83 12.55 -15.75
C SER A 8 16.94 11.31 -15.71
N ARG A 9 15.94 11.28 -16.61
CA ARG A 9 14.91 10.24 -16.83
C ARG A 9 15.36 8.76 -16.79
N ARG A 10 16.67 8.47 -16.73
CA ARG A 10 17.23 7.12 -16.70
C ARG A 10 17.28 6.46 -15.32
N GLN A 11 17.17 7.20 -14.21
CA GLN A 11 17.16 6.59 -12.87
C GLN A 11 15.78 6.15 -12.38
N PHE A 12 14.69 6.58 -13.02
CA PHE A 12 13.35 6.02 -12.81
C PHE A 12 13.12 4.71 -13.57
N PHE A 13 14.05 4.31 -14.46
CA PHE A 13 13.96 3.09 -15.26
C PHE A 13 14.91 1.97 -14.80
N ALA A 14 15.72 2.18 -13.76
CA ALA A 14 16.71 1.20 -13.31
C ALA A 14 16.28 0.33 -12.11
N LEU A 15 15.08 0.55 -11.55
CA LEU A 15 14.44 -0.36 -10.57
C LEU A 15 13.19 -1.07 -11.13
N SER A 16 12.94 -0.95 -12.43
CA SER A 16 11.77 -1.52 -13.11
C SER A 16 12.12 -2.32 -14.38
N ALA A 17 13.34 -2.86 -14.46
CA ALA A 17 13.79 -3.69 -15.58
C ALA A 17 13.94 -5.17 -15.18
N THR A 18 12.82 -5.80 -14.82
CA THR A 18 12.60 -7.24 -15.05
C THR A 18 11.20 -7.45 -15.60
N MET A 19 10.92 -6.85 -16.76
CA MET A 19 9.93 -7.38 -17.70
C MET A 19 10.48 -7.19 -19.12
N GLY A 20 10.95 -8.29 -19.70
CA GLY A 20 11.46 -8.35 -21.06
C GLY A 20 12.22 -9.65 -21.37
N ALA A 21 11.45 -10.70 -21.69
CA ALA A 21 11.83 -11.94 -22.39
C ALA A 21 12.95 -12.82 -21.79
N GLY A 22 12.53 -13.89 -21.09
CA GLY A 22 13.41 -15.00 -20.71
C GLY A 22 12.85 -15.82 -19.56
N ALA A 23 11.73 -16.52 -19.77
CA ALA A 23 11.28 -17.54 -18.82
C ALA A 23 12.24 -18.73 -18.88
N VAL A 24 13.13 -18.86 -17.90
CA VAL A 24 13.81 -20.14 -17.66
C VAL A 24 12.88 -20.95 -16.76
N LEU A 25 12.15 -21.87 -17.39
CA LEU A 25 11.29 -22.85 -16.74
C LEU A 25 12.18 -23.88 -16.03
N ALA A 26 12.17 -23.89 -14.70
CA ALA A 26 12.64 -25.04 -13.93
C ALA A 26 11.42 -25.92 -13.63
N ALA A 27 11.24 -26.98 -14.42
CA ALA A 27 10.33 -28.08 -14.12
C ALA A 27 11.10 -29.12 -13.29
N CYS A 28 10.73 -29.32 -12.03
CA CYS A 28 11.08 -30.53 -11.30
C CYS A 28 9.78 -31.32 -11.09
N GLY A 29 9.69 -32.43 -11.81
CA GLY A 29 8.56 -33.34 -11.72
C GLY A 29 8.66 -34.29 -10.52
N GLY A 30 7.49 -34.76 -10.10
CA GLY A 30 7.28 -36.14 -9.66
C GLY A 30 7.41 -36.41 -8.17
N GLY A 31 6.28 -36.36 -7.46
CA GLY A 31 6.14 -36.92 -6.11
C GLY A 31 4.69 -37.04 -5.69
N SER A 32 4.03 -38.14 -6.08
CA SER A 32 2.67 -38.49 -5.62
C SER A 32 2.66 -38.80 -4.13
N GLY A 33 1.76 -38.17 -3.36
CA GLY A 33 1.60 -38.49 -1.94
C GLY A 33 0.51 -37.73 -1.19
N SER A 34 -0.73 -38.24 -1.28
CA SER A 34 -1.73 -38.33 -0.20
C SER A 34 -2.19 -37.07 0.58
N GLY A 35 -3.38 -36.60 0.24
CA GLY A 35 -4.51 -36.58 1.18
C GLY A 35 -4.59 -35.44 2.19
N GLY A 36 -5.03 -34.26 1.74
CA GLY A 36 -5.61 -33.21 2.58
C GLY A 36 -7.07 -32.97 2.19
N THR A 37 -8.01 -33.36 3.04
CA THR A 37 -9.45 -33.12 2.87
C THR A 37 -9.78 -31.65 3.15
N GLY A 38 -10.16 -30.90 2.11
CA GLY A 38 -10.90 -29.63 2.24
C GLY A 38 -10.47 -28.49 1.31
N SER A 39 -10.67 -28.58 -0.03
CA SER A 39 -10.62 -27.39 -0.90
C SER A 39 -11.12 -27.63 -2.33
N THR A 40 -12.28 -28.28 -2.52
CA THR A 40 -12.74 -28.64 -3.88
C THR A 40 -13.55 -27.55 -4.61
N ASP A 41 -13.85 -26.41 -3.99
CA ASP A 41 -14.56 -25.29 -4.63
C ASP A 41 -13.84 -23.92 -4.55
N VAL A 42 -12.71 -23.84 -3.83
CA VAL A 42 -11.95 -22.58 -3.69
C VAL A 42 -11.14 -22.37 -4.97
N LEU A 43 -11.23 -21.17 -5.59
CA LEU A 43 -10.57 -20.81 -6.86
C LEU A 43 -11.04 -21.60 -8.09
N LYS A 44 -12.27 -22.10 -8.09
CA LYS A 44 -12.87 -22.70 -9.29
C LYS A 44 -12.86 -21.68 -10.44
N GLY A 45 -12.32 -22.08 -11.59
CA GLY A 45 -12.27 -21.25 -12.79
C GLY A 45 -10.92 -20.59 -13.09
N LEU A 46 -9.86 -20.90 -12.32
CA LEU A 46 -8.51 -20.43 -12.59
C LEU A 46 -8.00 -20.85 -13.98
N ASP A 47 -7.29 -19.95 -14.64
CA ASP A 47 -6.44 -20.27 -15.79
C ASP A 47 -4.99 -20.56 -15.34
N GLY A 48 -4.66 -21.84 -15.26
CA GLY A 48 -3.33 -22.30 -14.85
C GLY A 48 -3.15 -22.36 -13.34
N SER A 49 -1.94 -22.05 -12.87
CA SER A 49 -1.58 -22.09 -11.45
C SER A 49 -1.90 -20.76 -10.77
N LEU A 50 -2.33 -20.81 -9.51
CA LEU A 50 -2.51 -19.62 -8.69
C LEU A 50 -1.18 -18.86 -8.55
N GLN A 51 -1.24 -17.56 -8.77
CA GLN A 51 -0.18 -16.59 -8.56
C GLN A 51 -0.58 -15.59 -7.48
N ILE A 52 0.40 -14.94 -6.87
CA ILE A 52 0.17 -13.93 -5.84
C ILE A 52 0.72 -12.59 -6.31
N ALA A 53 -0.15 -11.58 -6.37
CA ALA A 53 0.23 -10.21 -6.64
C ALA A 53 0.49 -9.48 -5.31
N LYS A 54 1.77 -9.13 -5.05
CA LYS A 54 2.16 -8.34 -3.89
C LYS A 54 1.62 -6.91 -4.03
N ARG A 55 0.89 -6.43 -3.01
CA ARG A 55 0.35 -5.06 -2.97
C ARG A 55 1.04 -4.19 -1.91
N PHE A 56 2.29 -4.47 -1.60
CA PHE A 56 3.10 -3.74 -0.62
C PHE A 56 4.46 -3.34 -1.20
N SER A 57 5.08 -2.31 -0.62
CA SER A 57 6.44 -1.91 -0.98
C SER A 57 7.46 -2.62 -0.07
N PRO A 58 8.52 -3.24 -0.63
CA PRO A 58 9.58 -3.86 0.18
C PRO A 58 10.45 -2.82 0.91
N GLU A 59 10.36 -1.54 0.55
CA GLU A 59 11.23 -0.47 1.06
C GLU A 59 10.74 0.18 2.37
N SER A 60 9.59 -0.26 2.90
CA SER A 60 8.89 0.45 3.98
C SER A 60 8.60 -0.38 5.23
N ILE A 61 8.96 -1.66 5.21
CA ILE A 61 8.65 -2.61 6.29
C ILE A 61 9.77 -2.60 7.32
N VAL A 62 9.41 -2.36 8.57
CA VAL A 62 10.31 -2.34 9.74
C VAL A 62 9.73 -3.20 10.86
N PRO A 63 10.51 -3.57 11.90
CA PRO A 63 9.99 -4.31 13.04
C PRO A 63 8.80 -3.59 13.70
N GLY A 64 7.81 -4.38 14.14
CA GLY A 64 6.54 -3.91 14.68
C GLY A 64 5.36 -4.53 13.94
N LYS A 65 4.27 -3.76 13.85
CA LYS A 65 3.06 -4.11 13.07
C LYS A 65 3.40 -4.09 11.57
N VAL A 66 3.41 -5.26 10.95
CA VAL A 66 3.60 -5.47 9.51
C VAL A 66 2.24 -5.66 8.88
N ARG A 67 2.01 -5.03 7.72
CA ARG A 67 0.80 -5.16 6.91
C ARG A 67 1.19 -5.55 5.47
N LEU A 68 0.79 -6.74 5.04
CA LEU A 68 1.07 -7.29 3.70
C LEU A 68 -0.24 -7.55 2.95
N PRO A 69 -0.81 -6.55 2.25
CA PRO A 69 -1.89 -6.78 1.31
C PRO A 69 -1.41 -7.61 0.11
N LEU A 70 -2.19 -8.65 -0.20
CA LEU A 70 -1.98 -9.53 -1.35
C LEU A 70 -3.26 -9.53 -2.19
N SER A 71 -3.12 -9.60 -3.51
CA SER A 71 -4.22 -9.98 -4.42
C SER A 71 -3.88 -11.34 -5.05
N LEU A 72 -4.92 -12.07 -5.46
CA LEU A 72 -4.75 -13.32 -6.19
C LEU A 72 -4.70 -13.05 -7.70
N ALA A 73 -3.91 -13.85 -8.42
CA ALA A 73 -3.70 -13.73 -9.85
C ALA A 73 -3.62 -15.12 -10.48
N ASP A 74 -3.80 -15.21 -11.79
CA ASP A 74 -3.52 -16.40 -12.58
C ASP A 74 -2.81 -16.02 -13.89
N LYS A 75 -2.78 -16.91 -14.88
CA LYS A 75 -2.13 -16.61 -16.17
C LYS A 75 -2.76 -15.44 -16.93
N SER A 76 -4.04 -15.14 -16.68
CA SER A 76 -4.76 -14.04 -17.30
C SER A 76 -4.47 -12.68 -16.65
N GLY A 77 -3.97 -12.68 -15.41
CA GLY A 77 -3.63 -11.48 -14.65
C GLY A 77 -4.22 -11.51 -13.25
N VAL A 78 -4.33 -10.32 -12.64
CA VAL A 78 -4.92 -10.19 -11.31
C VAL A 78 -6.42 -10.45 -11.36
N LEU A 79 -6.90 -11.30 -10.46
CA LEU A 79 -8.30 -11.70 -10.39
C LEU A 79 -9.16 -10.58 -9.80
N GLY A 80 -10.21 -10.21 -10.52
CA GLY A 80 -11.19 -9.20 -10.11
C GLY A 80 -12.48 -9.80 -9.54
N THR A 81 -13.35 -8.93 -9.01
CA THR A 81 -14.67 -9.30 -8.47
C THR A 81 -15.70 -9.64 -9.56
N ASP A 82 -15.46 -9.23 -10.80
CA ASP A 82 -16.28 -9.49 -11.99
C ASP A 82 -15.81 -10.72 -12.80
N GLY A 83 -14.78 -11.41 -12.32
CA GLY A 83 -14.19 -12.59 -12.95
C GLY A 83 -15.01 -13.87 -12.79
N THR A 84 -14.57 -14.92 -13.48
CA THR A 84 -15.17 -16.27 -13.38
C THR A 84 -14.66 -17.07 -12.19
N VAL A 85 -13.62 -16.59 -11.50
CA VAL A 85 -12.98 -17.28 -10.39
C VAL A 85 -13.70 -16.98 -9.09
N THR A 86 -14.15 -18.02 -8.39
CA THR A 86 -14.69 -17.85 -7.03
C THR A 86 -13.55 -17.56 -6.05
N LEU A 87 -13.48 -16.31 -5.58
CA LEU A 87 -12.47 -15.84 -4.63
C LEU A 87 -12.94 -16.04 -3.17
N PRO A 88 -12.05 -16.50 -2.27
CA PRO A 88 -12.40 -16.78 -0.88
C PRO A 88 -12.61 -15.51 -0.05
N ASP A 89 -13.48 -15.56 0.96
CA ASP A 89 -13.66 -14.45 1.91
C ASP A 89 -12.49 -14.31 2.88
N GLU A 90 -11.75 -15.38 3.14
CA GLU A 90 -10.61 -15.40 4.05
C GLU A 90 -9.45 -16.19 3.44
N LEU A 91 -8.22 -15.73 3.68
CA LEU A 91 -7.01 -16.49 3.40
C LEU A 91 -6.29 -16.81 4.71
N THR A 92 -5.69 -18.00 4.76
CA THR A 92 -4.78 -18.41 5.84
C THR A 92 -3.38 -18.59 5.29
N ALA A 93 -2.39 -18.19 6.08
CA ALA A 93 -0.98 -18.27 5.74
C ALA A 93 -0.11 -18.67 6.93
N LYS A 94 1.12 -19.07 6.63
CA LYS A 94 2.22 -19.24 7.59
C LYS A 94 3.31 -18.23 7.30
N VAL A 95 4.05 -17.83 8.34
CA VAL A 95 5.23 -16.96 8.21
C VAL A 95 6.45 -17.68 8.77
N ILE A 96 7.49 -17.76 7.96
CA ILE A 96 8.75 -18.47 8.25
C ILE A 96 9.91 -17.48 8.11
N ASP A 97 10.86 -17.56 9.03
CA ASP A 97 12.15 -16.88 8.90
C ASP A 97 13.01 -17.62 7.86
N SER A 98 13.37 -16.94 6.78
CA SER A 98 14.00 -17.59 5.62
C SER A 98 15.44 -18.07 5.89
N GLU A 99 16.10 -17.50 6.91
CA GLU A 99 17.48 -17.83 7.23
C GLU A 99 17.55 -19.03 8.17
N THR A 100 16.70 -19.05 9.20
CA THR A 100 16.69 -20.09 10.24
C THR A 100 15.75 -21.26 9.91
N GLY A 101 14.73 -21.04 9.09
CA GLY A 101 13.62 -21.97 8.88
C GLY A 101 12.62 -22.01 10.04
N ASP A 102 12.76 -21.12 11.03
CA ASP A 102 11.85 -21.07 12.17
C ASP A 102 10.46 -20.59 11.73
N VAL A 103 9.43 -21.30 12.18
CA VAL A 103 8.04 -20.87 12.02
C VAL A 103 7.77 -19.72 12.99
N ILE A 104 7.65 -18.51 12.45
CA ILE A 104 7.36 -17.29 13.22
C ILE A 104 5.87 -17.23 13.56
N LEU A 105 5.02 -17.60 12.61
CA LEU A 105 3.57 -17.73 12.77
C LEU A 105 3.11 -18.99 12.04
N ASP A 106 2.57 -19.96 12.79
CA ASP A 106 2.06 -21.21 12.22
C ASP A 106 0.67 -21.06 11.59
N SER A 107 -0.04 -19.99 11.93
CA SER A 107 -1.29 -19.60 11.29
C SER A 107 -1.54 -18.10 11.49
N VAL A 108 -1.82 -17.40 10.39
CA VAL A 108 -2.34 -16.03 10.37
C VAL A 108 -3.42 -15.95 9.30
N THR A 109 -4.51 -15.24 9.59
CA THR A 109 -5.61 -15.06 8.65
C THR A 109 -5.74 -13.61 8.18
N ALA A 110 -6.33 -13.44 7.01
CA ALA A 110 -6.70 -12.13 6.47
C ALA A 110 -8.08 -12.23 5.80
N GLN A 111 -8.96 -11.28 6.09
CA GLN A 111 -10.26 -11.16 5.42
C GLN A 111 -10.10 -10.49 4.05
N ARG A 112 -11.01 -10.78 3.12
CA ARG A 112 -11.11 -10.12 1.82
C ARG A 112 -11.65 -8.70 1.98
N TYR A 113 -10.94 -7.73 1.43
CA TYR A 113 -11.35 -6.34 1.28
C TYR A 113 -11.51 -6.02 -0.21
N ASP A 114 -12.66 -5.47 -0.57
CA ASP A 114 -13.05 -5.11 -1.92
C ASP A 114 -14.19 -4.06 -1.98
N GLU A 115 -14.43 -3.32 -0.90
CA GLU A 115 -15.51 -2.32 -0.89
C GLU A 115 -15.23 -1.20 -1.89
N ASN A 116 -16.07 -1.12 -2.93
CA ASN A 116 -15.90 -0.23 -4.08
C ASN A 116 -14.59 -0.44 -4.85
N MET A 117 -14.06 -1.67 -4.84
CA MET A 117 -12.86 -2.06 -5.57
C MET A 117 -13.17 -3.15 -6.59
N SER A 118 -12.60 -3.04 -7.79
CA SER A 118 -12.71 -4.11 -8.80
C SER A 118 -11.76 -5.28 -8.51
N VAL A 119 -10.70 -5.05 -7.75
CA VAL A 119 -9.70 -6.05 -7.41
C VAL A 119 -9.65 -6.22 -5.89
N PRO A 120 -9.98 -7.41 -5.37
CA PRO A 120 -9.90 -7.68 -3.96
C PRO A 120 -8.46 -7.81 -3.48
N TYR A 121 -8.28 -7.62 -2.18
CA TYR A 121 -7.02 -7.87 -1.49
C TYR A 121 -7.26 -8.42 -0.07
N TRP A 122 -6.24 -9.08 0.45
CA TRP A 122 -6.22 -9.67 1.78
C TRP A 122 -5.02 -9.10 2.55
N PRO A 123 -5.22 -8.09 3.42
CA PRO A 123 -4.16 -7.50 4.21
C PRO A 123 -3.81 -8.39 5.39
N PHE A 124 -2.74 -9.20 5.25
CA PHE A 124 -2.20 -9.91 6.40
C PHE A 124 -1.54 -8.92 7.36
N VAL A 125 -2.03 -8.86 8.59
CA VAL A 125 -1.50 -7.98 9.63
C VAL A 125 -0.99 -8.81 10.80
N PHE A 126 0.28 -8.64 11.14
CA PHE A 126 0.93 -9.37 12.24
C PHE A 126 2.14 -8.60 12.75
N ASN A 127 2.76 -9.08 13.84
CA ASN A 127 3.90 -8.40 14.45
C ASN A 127 5.22 -9.16 14.23
N ILE A 128 6.21 -8.52 13.59
CA ILE A 128 7.57 -9.06 13.46
C ILE A 128 8.52 -8.27 14.36
N LYS A 129 9.30 -8.98 15.18
CA LYS A 129 10.15 -8.34 16.21
C LYS A 129 11.55 -7.97 15.71
N LYS A 130 12.04 -8.63 14.67
CA LYS A 130 13.42 -8.52 14.22
C LYS A 130 13.49 -8.15 12.75
N GLU A 131 14.56 -7.47 12.38
CA GLU A 131 14.95 -7.38 10.97
C GLU A 131 15.28 -8.78 10.43
N GLY A 132 15.11 -8.96 9.13
CA GLY A 132 15.34 -10.25 8.48
C GLY A 132 14.57 -10.40 7.18
N ILE A 133 14.78 -11.53 6.53
CA ILE A 133 14.01 -11.93 5.35
C ILE A 133 13.06 -13.05 5.78
N TYR A 134 11.80 -12.89 5.43
CA TYR A 134 10.72 -13.78 5.82
C TYR A 134 9.96 -14.24 4.57
N VAL A 135 9.37 -15.42 4.68
CA VAL A 135 8.49 -16.00 3.67
C VAL A 135 7.10 -16.11 4.26
N LEU A 136 6.11 -15.59 3.56
CA LEU A 136 4.70 -15.86 3.80
C LEU A 136 4.22 -16.88 2.76
N THR A 137 3.63 -17.98 3.21
CA THR A 137 3.11 -19.05 2.36
C THR A 137 1.61 -19.20 2.61
N LEU A 138 0.81 -19.11 1.56
CA LEU A 138 -0.65 -19.28 1.66
C LEU A 138 -0.99 -20.78 1.67
N ASP A 139 -1.95 -21.18 2.51
CA ASP A 139 -2.42 -22.58 2.56
C ASP A 139 -3.03 -23.03 1.23
N ILE A 140 -3.64 -22.10 0.49
CA ILE A 140 -4.23 -22.34 -0.84
C ILE A 140 -3.19 -22.33 -1.99
N ALA A 141 -1.94 -21.94 -1.71
CA ALA A 141 -0.84 -21.90 -2.67
C ALA A 141 0.49 -22.25 -1.98
N PRO A 142 0.64 -23.50 -1.49
CA PRO A 142 1.79 -23.90 -0.69
C PRO A 142 3.12 -23.83 -1.46
N ASP A 143 3.06 -23.91 -2.79
CA ASP A 143 4.24 -23.84 -3.67
C ASP A 143 4.57 -22.40 -4.13
N THR A 144 3.80 -21.40 -3.69
CA THR A 144 3.99 -19.99 -4.05
C THR A 144 4.43 -19.18 -2.85
N GLU A 145 5.73 -18.89 -2.79
CA GLU A 145 6.33 -18.12 -1.70
C GLU A 145 6.19 -16.60 -1.89
N VAL A 146 5.73 -15.91 -0.84
CA VAL A 146 5.73 -14.45 -0.76
C VAL A 146 6.86 -13.99 0.16
N THR A 147 8.03 -13.73 -0.41
CA THR A 147 9.14 -13.15 0.34
C THR A 147 8.91 -11.67 0.66
N PHE A 148 9.23 -11.25 1.88
CA PHE A 148 9.30 -9.86 2.30
C PHE A 148 10.51 -9.63 3.21
N GLN A 149 11.08 -8.43 3.16
CA GLN A 149 12.22 -8.04 3.99
C GLN A 149 11.74 -7.06 5.06
N VAL A 150 12.13 -7.32 6.30
CA VAL A 150 11.98 -6.38 7.42
C VAL A 150 13.31 -5.66 7.59
N LEU A 151 13.32 -4.37 7.29
CA LEU A 151 14.50 -3.51 7.26
C LEU A 151 14.82 -2.94 8.64
N LYS A 152 16.07 -2.48 8.82
CA LYS A 152 16.39 -1.63 9.98
C LYS A 152 15.59 -0.33 9.88
N PRO A 153 15.01 0.16 10.99
CA PRO A 153 14.30 1.45 10.99
C PRO A 153 15.13 2.63 10.47
N SER A 154 16.46 2.59 10.64
CA SER A 154 17.40 3.60 10.14
C SER A 154 17.55 3.64 8.62
N ASP A 155 17.25 2.52 7.94
CA ASP A 155 17.44 2.37 6.51
C ASP A 155 16.18 2.78 5.74
N VAL A 156 15.05 2.94 6.44
CA VAL A 156 13.78 3.41 5.91
C VAL A 156 13.71 4.94 6.02
N PRO A 157 13.77 5.67 4.89
CA PRO A 157 13.99 7.12 4.89
C PRO A 157 12.72 7.95 5.20
N MET A 158 11.56 7.30 5.20
CA MET A 158 10.25 7.86 5.45
C MET A 158 9.84 7.74 6.95
N PRO A 159 8.86 8.54 7.41
CA PRO A 159 8.33 8.44 8.76
C PRO A 159 7.74 7.06 9.05
N LYS A 160 8.00 6.58 10.27
CA LYS A 160 7.49 5.30 10.79
C LYS A 160 6.45 5.57 11.87
N VAL A 161 5.60 4.58 12.10
CA VAL A 161 4.67 4.61 13.25
C VAL A 161 5.48 4.83 14.53
N GLY A 162 5.05 5.79 15.35
CA GLY A 162 5.73 6.29 16.55
C GLY A 162 6.56 7.56 16.33
N ASP A 163 6.93 7.90 15.09
CA ASP A 163 7.63 9.14 14.78
C ASP A 163 6.64 10.33 14.73
N PRO A 164 7.04 11.55 15.12
CA PRO A 164 6.32 12.76 14.74
C PRO A 164 6.26 12.88 13.21
N LEU A 165 5.09 13.17 12.65
CA LEU A 165 4.95 13.38 11.22
C LEU A 165 5.64 14.70 10.82
N PRO A 166 6.59 14.71 9.87
CA PRO A 166 7.30 15.94 9.49
C PRO A 166 6.32 16.98 8.92
N PRO A 167 6.35 18.24 9.39
CA PRO A 167 5.51 19.28 8.83
C PRO A 167 5.92 19.59 7.40
N PHE A 168 4.93 19.83 6.54
CA PHE A 168 5.16 20.18 5.15
C PHE A 168 4.08 21.13 4.65
N ASP A 169 4.50 22.18 3.93
CA ASP A 169 3.58 23.14 3.34
C ASP A 169 3.01 22.59 2.03
N THR A 170 1.99 21.72 2.12
CA THR A 170 1.33 21.13 0.94
C THR A 170 0.68 22.18 0.04
N PRO A 171 0.57 21.93 -1.28
CA PRO A 171 -0.22 22.78 -2.18
C PRO A 171 -1.68 22.92 -1.73
N THR A 172 -2.17 24.16 -1.70
CA THR A 172 -3.55 24.51 -1.34
C THR A 172 -4.22 25.25 -2.49
N VAL A 173 -5.54 25.45 -2.37
CA VAL A 173 -6.31 26.28 -3.32
C VAL A 173 -5.81 27.73 -3.38
N ASP A 174 -5.32 28.27 -2.27
CA ASP A 174 -4.81 29.65 -2.18
C ASP A 174 -3.35 29.77 -2.65
N ASN A 175 -2.57 28.70 -2.53
CA ASN A 175 -1.19 28.67 -2.98
C ASN A 175 -0.80 27.27 -3.49
N ALA A 176 -0.71 27.18 -4.82
CA ALA A 176 -0.37 25.95 -5.52
C ALA A 176 1.08 25.48 -5.31
N ARG A 177 1.99 26.36 -4.82
CA ARG A 177 3.39 26.02 -4.49
C ARG A 177 4.13 25.27 -5.62
N GLY A 178 3.86 25.65 -6.86
CA GLY A 178 4.48 25.07 -8.05
C GLY A 178 3.92 23.72 -8.48
N VAL A 179 2.76 23.30 -7.95
CA VAL A 179 2.04 22.09 -8.36
C VAL A 179 0.76 22.46 -9.10
N ASN A 180 0.59 22.04 -10.35
CA ASN A 180 -0.57 22.37 -11.16
C ASN A 180 -1.00 21.22 -12.10
N PRO A 181 -2.18 20.60 -11.89
CA PRO A 181 -3.15 20.91 -10.85
C PRO A 181 -2.65 20.45 -9.48
N ILE A 182 -3.12 21.10 -8.41
CA ILE A 182 -2.83 20.67 -7.02
C ILE A 182 -3.45 19.31 -6.68
N CYS A 183 -4.45 18.89 -7.44
CA CYS A 183 -5.17 17.63 -7.30
C CYS A 183 -5.49 17.09 -8.68
N THR A 184 -5.08 15.86 -8.96
CA THR A 184 -5.34 15.17 -10.24
C THR A 184 -6.64 14.37 -10.23
N ARG A 185 -7.46 14.47 -9.17
CA ARG A 185 -8.79 13.85 -9.11
C ARG A 185 -9.66 14.26 -10.32
N PRO A 186 -10.20 13.30 -11.09
CA PRO A 186 -10.91 13.59 -12.34
C PRO A 186 -12.15 14.50 -12.18
N GLU A 187 -12.90 14.37 -11.09
CA GLU A 187 -14.14 15.12 -10.84
C GLU A 187 -13.87 16.50 -10.20
N GLY A 188 -12.62 16.95 -10.19
CA GLY A 188 -12.19 18.25 -9.68
C GLY A 188 -11.43 18.15 -8.35
N THR A 189 -10.89 19.29 -7.93
CA THR A 189 -10.08 19.42 -6.71
C THR A 189 -10.83 18.91 -5.49
N CYS A 190 -10.22 17.95 -4.78
CA CYS A 190 -10.80 17.39 -3.55
C CYS A 190 -10.81 18.42 -2.40
N PRO A 191 -11.64 18.23 -1.36
CA PRO A 191 -11.75 19.19 -0.25
C PRO A 191 -10.51 19.29 0.66
N PHE A 192 -9.51 18.43 0.47
CA PHE A 192 -8.33 18.30 1.34
C PHE A 192 -7.17 19.25 0.98
N HIS A 193 -7.47 20.33 0.25
CA HIS A 193 -6.54 21.39 -0.15
C HIS A 193 -6.86 22.76 0.47
N SER A 194 -7.61 22.78 1.58
CA SER A 194 -8.00 24.00 2.29
C SER A 194 -6.92 24.54 3.23
N MET A 195 -5.95 23.70 3.63
CA MET A 195 -4.81 24.08 4.47
C MET A 195 -3.61 23.19 4.18
N THR A 196 -2.45 23.62 4.65
CA THR A 196 -1.21 22.84 4.58
C THR A 196 -1.18 21.72 5.62
N LEU A 197 -0.33 20.71 5.40
CA LEU A 197 -0.04 19.73 6.45
C LEU A 197 0.57 20.39 7.70
N THR A 198 1.45 21.39 7.53
CA THR A 198 2.01 22.17 8.65
C THR A 198 0.93 22.79 9.54
N GLU A 199 -0.13 23.34 8.94
CA GLU A 199 -1.27 23.91 9.68
C GLU A 199 -2.14 22.82 10.30
N ALA A 200 -2.40 21.73 9.56
CA ALA A 200 -3.17 20.59 10.06
C ALA A 200 -2.55 19.99 11.33
N LEU A 201 -1.23 19.79 11.35
CA LEU A 201 -0.49 19.24 12.51
C LEU A 201 -0.50 20.19 13.72
N LYS A 202 -0.80 21.48 13.53
CA LYS A 202 -0.95 22.47 14.62
C LYS A 202 -2.39 22.63 15.10
N SER A 203 -3.35 21.93 14.48
CA SER A 203 -4.79 22.07 14.80
C SER A 203 -5.19 21.47 16.16
N GLY A 204 -4.32 20.65 16.76
CA GLY A 204 -4.64 19.88 17.97
C GLY A 204 -5.65 18.75 17.73
N LYS A 205 -5.79 18.31 16.48
CA LYS A 205 -6.65 17.21 16.06
C LYS A 205 -5.84 16.13 15.35
N PRO A 206 -6.30 14.86 15.37
CA PRO A 206 -5.76 13.83 14.50
C PRO A 206 -5.71 14.30 13.04
N VAL A 207 -4.59 14.05 12.37
CA VAL A 207 -4.40 14.35 10.95
C VAL A 207 -4.34 13.06 10.14
N VAL A 208 -5.11 13.03 9.05
CA VAL A 208 -5.15 11.98 8.04
C VAL A 208 -4.58 12.56 6.74
N TYR A 209 -3.38 12.15 6.36
CA TYR A 209 -2.63 12.73 5.25
C TYR A 209 -2.39 11.72 4.13
N LEU A 210 -3.03 11.94 2.99
CA LEU A 210 -2.86 11.13 1.79
C LEU A 210 -1.81 11.76 0.85
N ILE A 211 -0.83 10.96 0.44
CA ILE A 211 -0.01 11.22 -0.73
C ILE A 211 -0.36 10.19 -1.80
N GLY A 212 -0.88 10.64 -2.94
CA GLY A 212 -1.25 9.78 -4.06
C GLY A 212 -1.80 10.56 -5.24
N THR A 213 -1.71 10.00 -6.44
CA THR A 213 -2.14 10.67 -7.69
C THR A 213 -3.35 10.00 -8.36
N PRO A 214 -4.59 10.44 -8.06
CA PRO A 214 -5.80 9.80 -8.59
C PRO A 214 -5.81 9.51 -10.10
N ALA A 215 -5.33 10.41 -10.96
CA ALA A 215 -5.38 10.20 -12.41
C ALA A 215 -4.18 9.46 -13.02
N TYR A 216 -3.02 9.41 -12.34
CA TYR A 216 -1.78 8.84 -12.90
C TYR A 216 -1.25 7.62 -12.14
N CYS A 217 -2.00 7.16 -11.12
CA CYS A 217 -1.65 6.02 -10.29
C CYS A 217 -1.61 4.74 -11.11
N LYS A 218 -0.42 4.15 -11.26
CA LYS A 218 -0.22 2.95 -12.09
C LYS A 218 -0.97 1.71 -11.58
N THR A 219 -1.21 1.64 -10.27
CA THR A 219 -1.90 0.53 -9.62
C THR A 219 -3.42 0.70 -9.61
N GLY A 220 -3.94 1.88 -9.95
CA GLY A 220 -5.37 2.19 -9.92
C GLY A 220 -5.97 2.31 -8.51
N THR A 221 -5.16 2.33 -7.46
CA THR A 221 -5.64 2.32 -6.06
C THR A 221 -5.77 3.71 -5.44
N CYS A 222 -5.13 4.73 -6.02
CA CYS A 222 -5.12 6.08 -5.47
C CYS A 222 -6.49 6.79 -5.54
N ALA A 223 -7.21 6.65 -6.66
CA ALA A 223 -8.52 7.28 -6.82
C ALA A 223 -9.57 6.67 -5.86
N PRO A 224 -9.77 5.33 -5.81
CA PRO A 224 -10.69 4.73 -4.83
C PRO A 224 -10.35 5.08 -3.38
N GLY A 225 -9.06 5.08 -3.02
CA GLY A 225 -8.61 5.46 -1.68
C GLY A 225 -8.95 6.93 -1.33
N LEU A 226 -8.77 7.86 -2.27
CA LEU A 226 -9.16 9.26 -2.08
C LEU A 226 -10.68 9.43 -1.99
N ASP A 227 -11.44 8.76 -2.84
CA ASP A 227 -12.91 8.84 -2.82
C ASP A 227 -13.49 8.30 -1.51
N ALA A 228 -12.98 7.17 -1.02
CA ALA A 228 -13.34 6.64 0.29
C ALA A 228 -13.03 7.62 1.43
N LEU A 229 -11.85 8.28 1.40
CA LEU A 229 -11.53 9.33 2.39
C LEU A 229 -12.49 10.52 2.31
N ILE A 230 -12.88 10.94 1.11
CA ILE A 230 -13.85 12.03 0.93
C ILE A 230 -15.19 11.66 1.59
N GLU A 231 -15.67 10.44 1.39
CA GLU A 231 -16.92 9.96 2.01
C GLU A 231 -16.80 9.90 3.54
N ILE A 232 -15.73 9.30 4.04
CA ILE A 232 -15.47 9.17 5.48
C ILE A 232 -15.31 10.54 6.15
N SER A 233 -14.66 11.50 5.49
CA SER A 233 -14.48 12.85 6.02
C SER A 233 -15.80 13.59 6.27
N LYS A 234 -16.84 13.31 5.48
CA LYS A 234 -18.19 13.86 5.68
C LYS A 234 -18.84 13.32 6.97
N ILE A 235 -18.52 12.08 7.34
CA ILE A 235 -19.04 11.42 8.54
C ILE A 235 -18.28 11.89 9.78
N LEU A 236 -16.96 12.02 9.67
CA LEU A 236 -16.10 12.43 10.78
C LEU A 236 -16.14 13.93 11.07
N GLU A 237 -16.60 14.74 10.11
CA GLU A 237 -16.74 16.19 10.21
C GLU A 237 -15.48 16.87 10.78
N ASN A 238 -15.53 17.28 12.05
CA ASN A 238 -14.49 18.05 12.72
C ASN A 238 -13.59 17.19 13.63
N LYS A 239 -13.75 15.85 13.65
CA LYS A 239 -13.00 14.93 14.52
C LYS A 239 -11.56 14.69 14.06
N ALA A 240 -11.27 14.92 12.79
CA ALA A 240 -9.92 14.85 12.21
C ALA A 240 -9.75 15.92 11.13
N VAL A 241 -8.50 16.19 10.76
CA VAL A 241 -8.15 17.05 9.63
C VAL A 241 -7.60 16.18 8.51
N PHE A 242 -8.12 16.37 7.30
CA PHE A 242 -7.72 15.61 6.12
C PHE A 242 -6.91 16.49 5.18
N VAL A 243 -5.76 15.97 4.73
CA VAL A 243 -4.86 16.66 3.80
C VAL A 243 -4.54 15.72 2.64
N HIS A 244 -4.50 16.26 1.42
CA HIS A 244 -4.07 15.54 0.23
C HIS A 244 -2.89 16.25 -0.44
N ALA A 245 -1.92 15.49 -0.91
CA ALA A 245 -0.89 15.97 -1.83
C ALA A 245 -0.76 15.02 -3.02
N ASP A 246 -0.72 15.60 -4.22
CA ASP A 246 -0.47 14.84 -5.44
C ASP A 246 1.01 14.44 -5.57
N VAL A 247 1.27 13.37 -6.31
CA VAL A 247 2.62 12.80 -6.48
C VAL A 247 3.42 13.49 -7.58
N TYR A 248 2.75 14.16 -8.52
CA TYR A 248 3.41 14.87 -9.61
C TYR A 248 3.25 16.38 -9.49
N LYS A 249 4.23 17.14 -10.00
CA LYS A 249 4.12 18.60 -10.09
C LYS A 249 3.07 19.05 -11.08
N ASP A 250 2.82 18.27 -12.13
CA ASP A 250 1.88 18.62 -13.18
C ASP A 250 1.34 17.40 -13.91
N LYS A 251 0.45 17.68 -14.88
CA LYS A 251 -0.23 16.67 -15.72
C LYS A 251 0.70 15.87 -16.63
N THR A 252 1.95 16.25 -16.79
CA THR A 252 2.91 15.45 -17.56
C THR A 252 3.29 14.17 -16.82
N ALA A 253 3.12 14.14 -15.49
CA ALA A 253 3.51 13.03 -14.63
C ALA A 253 4.99 12.63 -14.80
N THR A 254 5.87 13.60 -15.06
CA THR A 254 7.31 13.37 -15.28
C THR A 254 8.20 13.81 -14.13
N GLU A 255 7.76 14.78 -13.33
CA GLU A 255 8.49 15.29 -12.16
C GLU A 255 7.69 15.03 -10.88
N ALA A 256 8.37 14.43 -9.90
CA ALA A 256 7.83 14.23 -8.56
C ALA A 256 7.53 15.57 -7.88
N SER A 257 6.39 15.65 -7.19
CA SER A 257 5.97 16.81 -6.43
C SER A 257 6.89 17.07 -5.24
N PRO A 258 6.90 18.30 -4.68
CA PRO A 258 7.61 18.60 -3.45
C PRO A 258 7.24 17.69 -2.26
N ALA A 259 6.00 17.19 -2.20
CA ALA A 259 5.55 16.27 -1.14
C ALA A 259 6.30 14.93 -1.20
N VAL A 260 6.44 14.34 -2.39
CA VAL A 260 7.19 13.09 -2.62
C VAL A 260 8.65 13.25 -2.19
N GLN A 261 9.25 14.39 -2.50
CA GLN A 261 10.64 14.68 -2.14
C GLN A 261 10.79 14.88 -0.63
N ALA A 262 9.89 15.63 0.00
CA ALA A 262 9.91 15.87 1.45
C ALA A 262 9.78 14.57 2.26
N TYR A 263 8.95 13.63 1.77
CA TYR A 263 8.71 12.34 2.41
C TYR A 263 9.61 11.21 1.88
N LYS A 264 10.49 11.50 0.92
CA LYS A 264 11.42 10.54 0.30
C LYS A 264 10.72 9.28 -0.22
N LEU A 265 9.61 9.46 -0.92
CA LEU A 265 8.76 8.36 -1.38
C LEU A 265 9.17 7.83 -2.75
N SER A 266 9.06 6.52 -2.91
CA SER A 266 9.29 5.78 -4.15
C SER A 266 8.04 5.06 -4.69
N TYR A 267 6.93 5.10 -3.94
CA TYR A 267 5.66 4.43 -4.27
C TYR A 267 4.45 5.23 -3.77
N GLU A 268 3.26 4.81 -4.19
CA GLU A 268 1.97 5.44 -3.86
C GLU A 268 0.82 4.40 -3.93
N PRO A 269 -0.36 4.67 -3.33
CA PRO A 269 -0.64 5.74 -2.36
C PRO A 269 -0.05 5.43 -0.97
N LEU A 270 0.14 6.47 -0.16
CA LEU A 270 0.43 6.36 1.27
C LEU A 270 -0.54 7.23 2.06
N LEU A 271 -1.14 6.64 3.09
CA LEU A 271 -1.97 7.33 4.07
C LEU A 271 -1.26 7.33 5.43
N TYR A 272 -0.92 8.51 5.92
CA TYR A 272 -0.42 8.70 7.27
C TYR A 272 -1.57 9.07 8.20
N ILE A 273 -1.62 8.46 9.38
CA ILE A 273 -2.63 8.74 10.40
C ILE A 273 -1.88 9.13 11.67
N THR A 274 -2.25 10.26 12.26
CA THR A 274 -1.61 10.82 13.46
C THR A 274 -2.61 10.99 14.60
N ASP A 275 -2.09 11.04 15.82
CA ASP A 275 -2.85 11.55 16.96
C ASP A 275 -2.94 13.09 16.96
N ALA A 276 -3.58 13.66 17.99
CA ALA A 276 -3.74 15.11 18.14
C ALA A 276 -2.43 15.88 18.40
N GLN A 277 -1.33 15.17 18.69
CA GLN A 277 0.01 15.73 18.89
C GLN A 277 0.84 15.66 17.60
N GLY A 278 0.30 15.08 16.52
CA GLY A 278 1.00 14.90 15.26
C GLY A 278 1.97 13.72 15.26
N VAL A 279 1.88 12.80 16.23
CA VAL A 279 2.64 11.55 16.23
C VAL A 279 1.94 10.55 15.35
N GLN A 280 2.67 9.90 14.45
CA GLN A 280 2.13 8.88 13.57
C GLN A 280 1.72 7.65 14.37
N ILE A 281 0.44 7.28 14.31
CA ILE A 281 -0.12 6.13 15.02
C ILE A 281 -0.44 4.95 14.09
N ASP A 282 -0.67 5.22 12.80
CA ASP A 282 -0.83 4.16 11.79
C ASP A 282 -0.41 4.64 10.39
N ARG A 283 -0.30 3.69 9.44
CA ARG A 283 -0.01 3.93 8.04
C ARG A 283 -0.68 2.89 7.15
N LEU A 284 -1.29 3.33 6.05
CA LEU A 284 -1.74 2.43 4.99
C LEU A 284 -0.98 2.71 3.70
N ASP A 285 -0.44 1.64 3.11
CA ASP A 285 0.42 1.68 1.94
C ASP A 285 -0.26 0.93 0.77
N ALA A 286 -0.09 1.46 -0.44
CA ALA A 286 -0.34 0.86 -1.75
C ALA A 286 -1.77 0.44 -2.12
N ILE A 287 -2.55 -0.14 -1.20
CA ILE A 287 -3.97 -0.45 -1.39
C ILE A 287 -4.69 -0.44 -0.06
N PHE A 288 -5.89 0.15 -0.04
CA PHE A 288 -6.82 0.16 1.07
C PHE A 288 -8.21 0.57 0.54
N ASP A 289 -9.28 -0.04 1.05
CA ASP A 289 -10.66 0.28 0.69
C ASP A 289 -11.36 1.09 1.79
N ALA A 290 -12.63 1.41 1.57
CA ALA A 290 -13.41 2.19 2.52
C ALA A 290 -13.66 1.45 3.85
N ARG A 291 -13.75 0.12 3.85
CA ARG A 291 -13.93 -0.69 5.07
C ARG A 291 -12.69 -0.61 5.95
N GLU A 292 -11.52 -0.88 5.38
CA GLU A 292 -10.26 -0.84 6.09
C GLU A 292 -9.96 0.56 6.63
N LEU A 293 -10.25 1.60 5.84
CA LEU A 293 -10.11 2.98 6.31
C LEU A 293 -10.95 3.26 7.56
N ARG A 294 -12.21 2.84 7.57
CA ARG A 294 -13.07 3.02 8.76
C ARG A 294 -12.56 2.25 9.96
N GLU A 295 -12.11 1.01 9.77
CA GLU A 295 -11.56 0.17 10.84
C GLU A 295 -10.30 0.77 11.44
N VAL A 296 -9.36 1.23 10.62
CA VAL A 296 -8.09 1.81 11.07
C VAL A 296 -8.31 3.16 11.75
N LEU A 297 -9.19 4.01 11.21
CA LEU A 297 -9.53 5.28 11.85
C LEU A 297 -10.23 5.07 13.19
N ALA A 298 -11.16 4.12 13.28
CA ALA A 298 -11.80 3.77 14.55
C ALA A 298 -10.80 3.23 15.58
N ALA A 299 -9.87 2.36 15.17
CA ALA A 299 -8.80 1.85 16.04
C ALA A 299 -7.85 2.96 16.52
N ALA A 300 -7.69 4.02 15.72
CA ALA A 300 -6.96 5.24 16.07
C ALA A 300 -7.75 6.20 16.99
N GLY A 301 -8.98 5.87 17.38
CA GLY A 301 -9.86 6.74 18.18
C GLY A 301 -10.48 7.88 17.37
N ILE A 302 -10.50 7.76 16.05
CA ILE A 302 -11.08 8.72 15.10
C ILE A 302 -12.42 8.14 14.60
N SER A 303 -13.49 8.34 15.37
CA SER A 303 -14.83 7.81 15.09
C SER A 303 -15.92 8.79 15.48
#